data_AF-A0A7C4RJA1-F1
#
_entry.id   AF-A0A7C4RJA1-F1
#
_cell.length_a   1.000
_cell.length_b   1.000
_cell.length_c   1.000
_cell.angle_alpha   90.00
_cell.angle_beta   90.00
_cell.angle_gamma   90.00
#
_symmetry.space_group_name_H-M   'P 1'
#
loop_
_entity.id
_entity.type
_entity.pdbx_description
1 polymer ?
#
loop_
_entity_poly.entity_id
_entity_poly.type
_entity_poly.pdbx_seq_one_letter_code
_entity_poly.pdbx_strand_id
1 'polypeptide(L)'
;MSLKVIFLGTAGSIPTSKRSLPAILIKRKGEQIMFDCGEGVQRQMIMAGASFHKEMKVFVTHMHGDHVLGLPGLMQTMALLDRNKP
;
A
#
# COMPACT_ATOMS: atom_id res chain seq x y z
N MET A 1 -11.39 -20.40 -0.86
CA MET A 1 -10.36 -19.38 -0.52
C MET A 1 -10.94 -18.01 -0.84
N SER A 2 -11.05 -17.11 0.14
CA SER A 2 -11.60 -15.77 -0.10
C SER A 2 -10.54 -14.79 -0.59
N LEU A 3 -10.97 -13.90 -1.50
CA LEU A 3 -10.21 -12.75 -1.96
C LEU A 3 -10.81 -11.51 -1.29
N LYS A 4 -9.99 -10.66 -0.69
CA LYS A 4 -10.43 -9.40 -0.08
C LYS A 4 -9.73 -8.23 -0.75
N VAL A 5 -10.50 -7.28 -1.27
CA VAL A 5 -10.01 -6.03 -1.84
C VAL A 5 -10.20 -4.93 -0.80
N ILE A 6 -9.16 -4.12 -0.58
CA ILE A 6 -9.14 -3.02 0.38
C ILE A 6 -8.67 -1.77 -0.36
N PHE A 7 -9.51 -0.75 -0.43
CA PHE A 7 -9.13 0.56 -0.95
C PHE A 7 -8.41 1.32 0.15
N LEU A 8 -7.09 1.43 0.04
CA LEU A 8 -6.27 2.20 0.98
C LEU A 8 -6.35 3.69 0.67
N GLY A 9 -6.49 4.06 -0.61
CA GLY A 9 -6.79 5.41 -1.04
C GLY A 9 -7.49 5.48 -2.40
N THR A 10 -8.23 6.55 -2.63
CA THR A 10 -9.14 6.75 -3.78
C THR A 10 -9.21 8.20 -4.28
N ALA A 11 -8.32 9.07 -3.78
CA ALA A 11 -8.11 10.40 -4.38
C ALA A 11 -7.22 10.29 -5.62
N GLY A 12 -6.89 11.42 -6.25
CA GLY A 12 -5.92 11.49 -7.35
C GLY A 12 -5.25 12.86 -7.36
N SER A 13 -3.98 12.89 -7.75
CA SER A 13 -3.04 14.03 -7.72
C SER A 13 -2.77 14.60 -6.32
N ILE A 14 -3.80 15.00 -5.59
CA ILE A 14 -3.72 15.64 -4.27
C ILE A 14 -4.65 14.87 -3.30
N PRO A 15 -4.17 14.49 -2.09
CA PRO A 15 -5.05 13.86 -1.10
C PRO A 15 -6.08 14.86 -0.58
N THR A 16 -7.17 14.34 -0.01
CA THR A 16 -8.17 15.16 0.69
C THR A 16 -8.22 14.79 2.16
N SER A 17 -8.90 15.59 2.97
CA SER A 17 -9.15 15.28 4.38
C SER A 17 -9.87 13.94 4.60
N LYS A 18 -10.57 13.41 3.59
CA LYS A 18 -11.35 12.15 3.67
C LYS A 18 -10.77 11.01 2.84
N ARG A 19 -9.85 11.27 1.90
CA ARG A 19 -9.38 10.29 0.91
C ARG A 19 -7.87 10.42 0.70
N SER A 20 -7.14 9.35 0.97
CA SER A 20 -5.72 9.21 0.65
C SER A 20 -5.49 8.96 -0.85
N LEU A 21 -4.23 9.11 -1.27
CA LEU A 21 -3.77 8.90 -2.64
C LEU A 21 -3.89 7.42 -3.08
N PRO A 22 -3.91 7.14 -4.40
CA PRO A 22 -4.13 5.82 -4.96
C PRO A 22 -3.31 4.70 -4.32
N ALA A 23 -4.02 3.71 -3.77
CA ALA A 23 -3.46 2.42 -3.38
C ALA A 23 -4.59 1.41 -3.15
N ILE A 24 -4.53 0.26 -3.80
CA ILE A 24 -5.47 -0.86 -3.62
C ILE A 24 -4.69 -2.07 -3.14
N LEU A 25 -5.11 -2.64 -2.01
CA LEU A 25 -4.52 -3.84 -1.43
C LEU A 25 -5.46 -5.03 -1.59
N ILE A 26 -4.98 -6.07 -2.25
CA ILE A 26 -5.63 -7.37 -2.36
C ILE A 26 -4.96 -8.33 -1.38
N LYS A 27 -5.77 -8.97 -0.53
CA LYS A 27 -5.33 -10.08 0.34
C LYS A 27 -5.87 -11.39 -0.24
N ARG A 28 -4.97 -12.33 -0.58
CA ARG A 28 -5.32 -13.65 -1.14
C ARG A 28 -4.28 -14.67 -0.68
N LYS A 29 -4.67 -15.89 -0.31
CA LYS A 29 -3.73 -17.01 -0.02
C LYS A 29 -2.52 -16.67 0.89
N GLY A 30 -2.67 -15.73 1.84
CA GLY A 30 -1.58 -15.32 2.72
C GLY A 30 -0.63 -14.25 2.17
N GLU A 31 -0.74 -13.91 0.88
CA GLU A 31 0.01 -12.81 0.23
C GLU A 31 -0.80 -11.50 0.22
N GLN A 32 -0.06 -10.41 0.05
CA GLN A 32 -0.55 -9.06 -0.18
C GLN A 32 -0.13 -8.58 -1.57
N ILE A 33 -1.10 -8.19 -2.39
CA ILE A 33 -0.84 -7.62 -3.73
C ILE A 33 -1.33 -6.18 -3.69
N MET A 34 -0.42 -5.23 -3.85
CA MET A 34 -0.74 -3.81 -3.81
C MET A 34 -0.61 -3.21 -5.22
N PHE A 35 -1.65 -2.52 -5.66
CA PHE A 35 -1.64 -1.71 -6.87
C PHE A 35 -1.53 -0.25 -6.47
N ASP A 36 -0.49 0.40 -6.97
CA ASP A 36 -0.04 1.74 -6.62
C ASP A 36 0.32 1.93 -5.14
N CYS A 37 1.06 3.00 -4.88
CA CYS A 37 1.65 3.30 -3.59
C CYS A 37 1.73 4.82 -3.42
N GLY A 38 0.56 5.45 -3.29
CA GLY A 38 0.48 6.88 -3.01
C GLY A 38 1.08 7.26 -1.65
N GLU A 39 1.50 8.51 -1.54
CA GLU A 39 2.07 9.05 -0.30
C GLU A 39 1.16 8.78 0.91
N GLY A 40 1.76 8.33 2.02
CA GLY A 40 1.05 8.01 3.25
C GLY A 40 0.34 6.65 3.29
N VAL A 41 0.49 5.78 2.27
CA VAL A 41 -0.18 4.46 2.21
C VAL A 41 0.05 3.59 3.46
N GLN A 42 1.23 3.68 4.08
CA GLN A 42 1.56 2.95 5.31
C GLN A 42 0.59 3.26 6.46
N ARG A 43 0.08 4.51 6.57
CA ARG A 43 -0.92 4.88 7.57
C ARG A 43 -2.24 4.17 7.29
N GLN A 44 -2.63 4.11 6.02
CA GLN A 44 -3.86 3.42 5.60
C GLN A 44 -3.74 1.91 5.81
N MET A 45 -2.55 1.33 5.62
CA MET A 45 -2.27 -0.07 5.96
C MET A 45 -2.47 -0.36 7.44
N ILE A 46 -1.96 0.51 8.33
CA ILE A 46 -2.17 0.39 9.79
C ILE A 46 -3.66 0.41 10.11
N MET A 47 -4.40 1.41 9.61
CA MET A 47 -5.84 1.51 9.82
C MET A 47 -6.63 0.29 9.31
N ALA A 48 -6.18 -0.32 8.21
CA ALA A 48 -6.81 -1.50 7.62
C ALA A 48 -6.36 -2.84 8.23
N GLY A 49 -5.47 -2.83 9.24
CA GLY A 49 -4.88 -4.05 9.81
C GLY A 49 -4.13 -4.87 8.75
N ALA A 50 -3.46 -4.21 7.82
CA ALA A 50 -2.57 -4.86 6.85
C ALA A 50 -1.19 -5.09 7.48
N SER A 51 -0.58 -6.23 7.16
CA SER A 51 0.72 -6.59 7.73
C SER A 51 1.84 -5.99 6.88
N PHE A 52 2.92 -5.57 7.54
CA PHE A 52 4.19 -5.20 6.92
C PHE A 52 5.15 -6.38 6.76
N HIS A 53 4.83 -7.57 7.28
CA HIS A 53 5.72 -8.75 7.25
C HIS A 53 5.24 -9.87 6.33
N LYS A 54 4.06 -9.74 5.71
CA LYS A 54 3.58 -10.72 4.73
C LYS A 54 4.25 -10.53 3.39
N GLU A 55 4.40 -11.63 2.65
CA GLU A 55 4.81 -11.61 1.24
C GLU A 55 4.00 -10.56 0.49
N MET A 56 4.71 -9.64 -0.15
CA MET A 56 4.08 -8.50 -0.81
C MET A 56 4.60 -8.31 -2.23
N LYS A 57 3.69 -8.02 -3.15
CA LYS A 57 4.02 -7.58 -4.50
C LYS A 57 3.40 -6.21 -4.71
N VAL A 58 4.18 -5.24 -5.19
CA VAL A 58 3.70 -3.90 -5.52
C VAL A 58 3.75 -3.71 -7.02
N PHE A 59 2.61 -3.34 -7.62
CA PHE A 59 2.46 -3.06 -9.04
C PHE A 59 2.16 -1.57 -9.18
N VAL A 60 3.02 -0.85 -9.90
CA VAL A 60 2.83 0.57 -10.21
C VAL A 60 2.15 0.67 -11.57
N THR A 61 1.03 1.37 -11.64
CA THR A 61 0.28 1.55 -12.88
C THR A 61 0.98 2.53 -13.83
N HIS A 62 1.48 3.65 -13.30
CA HIS A 62 2.23 4.68 -14.03
C HIS A 62 3.01 5.58 -13.05
N MET A 63 3.84 6.48 -13.59
CA MET A 63 4.87 7.21 -12.82
C MET A 63 4.43 8.58 -12.28
N HIS A 64 3.13 8.86 -12.15
CA HIS A 64 2.70 10.07 -11.45
C HIS A 64 2.97 9.96 -9.94
N GLY A 65 3.31 11.10 -9.32
CA GLY A 65 3.73 11.13 -7.92
C GLY A 65 2.72 10.54 -6.95
N ASP A 66 1.43 10.74 -7.22
CA ASP A 66 0.35 10.20 -6.40
C ASP A 66 0.23 8.67 -6.43
N HIS A 67 0.93 7.99 -7.33
CA HIS A 67 0.97 6.53 -7.41
C HIS A 67 2.29 5.92 -6.91
N VAL A 68 3.35 6.71 -6.71
CA VAL A 68 4.70 6.19 -6.42
C VAL A 68 5.39 6.78 -5.20
N LEU A 69 5.02 7.98 -4.75
CA LEU A 69 5.76 8.68 -3.68
C LEU A 69 5.60 8.02 -2.30
N GLY A 70 4.69 7.06 -2.13
CA GLY A 70 4.59 6.23 -0.93
C GLY A 70 5.63 5.11 -0.86
N LEU A 71 6.26 4.72 -1.99
CA LEU A 71 7.20 3.59 -2.03
C LEU A 71 8.38 3.76 -1.07
N PRO A 72 9.12 4.90 -1.08
CA PRO A 72 10.26 5.05 -0.18
C PRO A 72 9.84 4.94 1.29
N GLY A 73 8.75 5.60 1.68
CA GLY A 73 8.24 5.56 3.05
C GLY A 73 7.80 4.16 3.47
N LEU A 74 7.11 3.42 2.59
CA LEU A 74 6.70 2.05 2.86
C LEU A 74 7.92 1.12 3.04
N MET A 75 8.92 1.22 2.16
CA MET A 75 10.14 0.41 2.24
C MET A 75 10.94 0.70 3.50
N GLN A 76 11.08 1.98 3.87
CA GLN A 76 11.75 2.38 5.12
C GLN A 76 11.02 1.83 6.34
N THR A 77 9.70 1.90 6.39
CA THR A 77 8.92 1.30 7.48
C THR A 77 9.05 -0.21 7.54
N MET A 78 9.06 -0.90 6.39
CA MET A 78 9.32 -2.33 6.35
C MET A 78 10.73 -2.69 6.85
N ALA A 79 11.74 -1.91 6.47
CA ALA A 79 13.12 -2.10 6.93
C ALA A 79 13.25 -1.86 8.45
N LEU A 80 12.63 -0.80 8.98
CA LEU A 80 12.58 -0.51 10.42
C LEU A 80 11.87 -1.59 11.25
N LEU A 81 10.97 -2.35 10.61
CA LEU A 81 10.28 -3.47 11.22
C LEU A 81 11.00 -4.81 10.97
N ASP A 82 12.28 -4.81 10.58
CA ASP A 82 13.07 -6.02 10.34
C ASP A 82 12.39 -7.00 9.37
N ARG A 83 11.67 -6.49 8.37
CA ARG A 83 11.06 -7.34 7.33
C ARG A 83 12.15 -8.06 6.56
N ASN A 84 12.09 -9.40 6.58
CA ASN A 84 13.00 -10.28 5.84
C ASN A 84 12.33 -11.06 4.70
N LYS A 85 11.02 -10.88 4.50
CA LYS A 85 10.26 -11.49 3.40
C LYS A 85 10.12 -10.51 2.22
N PRO A 86 10.15 -10.99 0.97
CA PRO A 86 9.93 -10.15 -0.21
C PRO A 86 8.53 -9.53 -0.17
#